data_AF-A0A9Q1F4Y4-F1
#
_entry.id   AF-A0A9Q1F4Y4-F1
#
_cell.length_a   1.000
_cell.length_b   1.000
_cell.length_c   1.000
_cell.angle_alpha   90.00
_cell.angle_beta   90.00
_cell.angle_gamma   90.00
#
_symmetry.space_group_name_H-M   'P 1'
#
loop_
_entity.id
_entity.type
_entity.pdbx_description
1 polymer ?
#
loop_
_entity_poly.entity_id
_entity_poly.type
_entity_poly.pdbx_seq_one_letter_code
_entity_poly.pdbx_strand_id
1 'polypeptide(L)'
;MAGTPVSGVLLLCASLLPLAQPSGQVPNCQVVRSSFQLLHPGVKWTPETPISGADLQVCQAKGLTCCSRKMEERYLTAARQDMESSLQASSAQLKLLIIQNAAIFQVLSNTINSISNIG
;
A
#
# COMPACT_ATOMS: atom_id res chain seq x y z
N MET A 1 1.22 44.19 -40.73
CA MET A 1 1.35 42.75 -40.42
C MET A 1 1.67 42.65 -38.94
N ALA A 2 0.73 42.13 -38.16
CA ALA A 2 0.70 42.24 -36.71
C ALA A 2 1.78 41.37 -36.04
N GLY A 3 2.56 41.97 -35.13
CA GLY A 3 3.54 41.28 -34.31
C GLY A 3 2.87 40.33 -33.33
N THR A 4 3.26 39.07 -33.37
CA THR A 4 2.74 37.98 -32.53
C THR A 4 3.26 38.08 -31.09
N PRO A 5 2.39 37.95 -30.06
CA PRO A 5 2.80 38.05 -28.65
C PRO A 5 3.33 36.71 -28.13
N VAL A 6 4.54 36.33 -28.54
CA VAL A 6 5.20 35.09 -28.04
C VAL A 6 5.62 35.22 -26.57
N SER A 7 5.72 36.45 -26.05
CA SER A 7 6.11 36.72 -24.66
C SER A 7 5.01 36.36 -23.63
N GLY A 8 3.73 36.53 -23.99
CA GLY A 8 2.61 36.29 -23.07
C GLY A 8 2.39 34.82 -22.73
N VAL A 9 2.65 33.92 -23.69
CA VAL A 9 2.45 32.47 -23.52
C VAL A 9 3.54 31.87 -22.60
N LEU A 10 4.77 32.35 -22.71
CA LEU A 10 5.88 31.89 -21.84
C LEU A 10 5.63 32.27 -20.36
N LEU A 11 5.06 33.45 -20.14
CA LEU A 11 4.69 33.95 -18.80
C LEU A 11 3.52 33.18 -18.18
N LEU A 12 2.57 32.69 -18.99
CA LEU A 12 1.43 31.89 -18.54
C LEU A 12 1.81 30.44 -18.18
N CYS A 13 2.85 29.87 -18.77
CA CYS A 13 3.33 28.54 -18.39
C CYS A 13 4.13 28.54 -17.08
N ALA A 14 4.77 29.65 -16.72
CA ALA A 14 5.54 29.76 -15.48
C ALA A 14 4.65 29.76 -14.22
N SER A 15 3.38 30.16 -14.34
CA SER A 15 2.43 30.18 -13.21
C SER A 15 1.73 28.84 -12.95
N LEU A 16 1.88 27.86 -13.85
CA LEU A 16 1.24 26.55 -13.76
C LEU A 16 2.19 25.42 -13.33
N LEU A 17 3.48 25.71 -13.11
CA LEU A 17 4.34 24.75 -12.42
C LEU A 17 3.98 24.78 -10.93
N PRO A 18 3.39 23.72 -10.35
CA PRO A 18 3.38 23.60 -8.91
C PRO A 18 4.83 23.61 -8.46
N LEU A 19 5.20 24.65 -7.71
CA LEU A 19 6.47 24.69 -7.00
C LEU A 19 6.52 23.39 -6.19
N ALA A 20 7.45 22.48 -6.52
CA ALA A 20 7.73 21.33 -5.69
C ALA A 20 8.17 21.89 -4.34
N GLN A 21 7.22 21.98 -3.42
CA GLN A 21 7.43 22.53 -2.11
C GLN A 21 8.53 21.68 -1.47
N PRO A 22 9.67 22.25 -1.04
CA PRO A 22 10.60 21.50 -0.23
C PRO A 22 9.80 21.00 0.97
N SER A 23 9.82 19.69 1.17
CA SER A 23 9.11 18.92 2.20
C SER A 23 9.61 19.28 3.62
N GLY A 24 9.62 20.56 3.97
CA GLY A 24 10.41 21.11 5.07
C GLY A 24 9.61 21.59 6.27
N GLN A 25 8.30 21.79 6.15
CA GLN A 25 7.47 22.26 7.26
C GLN A 25 6.14 21.54 7.24
N VAL A 26 6.01 20.51 8.09
CA VAL A 26 4.72 19.90 8.42
C VAL A 26 4.20 20.68 9.62
N PRO A 27 3.20 21.57 9.54
CA PRO A 27 2.85 22.39 10.70
C PRO A 27 1.99 21.64 11.72
N ASN A 28 1.36 20.52 11.33
CA ASN A 28 0.43 19.78 12.18
C ASN A 28 0.38 18.28 11.83
N CYS A 29 0.56 17.41 12.84
CA CYS A 29 0.51 15.96 12.72
C CYS A 29 -0.90 15.35 12.89
N GLN A 30 -1.95 16.18 13.00
CA GLN A 30 -3.29 15.73 13.36
C GLN A 30 -3.93 14.76 12.36
N VAL A 31 -3.71 14.94 11.06
CA VAL A 31 -4.24 14.01 10.04
C VAL A 31 -3.54 12.65 10.14
N VAL A 32 -2.21 12.63 10.28
CA VAL A 32 -1.46 11.38 10.46
C VAL A 32 -1.87 10.68 11.76
N ARG A 33 -2.12 11.46 12.83
CA ARG A 33 -2.60 10.94 14.10
C ARG A 33 -3.97 10.28 13.95
N SER A 34 -4.94 10.94 13.32
CA SER A 34 -6.28 10.38 13.19
C SER A 34 -6.26 9.10 12.34
N SER A 35 -5.48 9.09 11.26
CA SER A 35 -5.27 7.87 10.45
C SER A 35 -4.63 6.73 11.26
N PHE A 36 -3.63 7.03 12.09
CA PHE A 36 -2.99 6.00 12.91
C PHE A 36 -3.93 5.45 13.99
N GLN A 37 -4.71 6.31 14.64
CA GLN A 37 -5.67 5.92 15.68
C GLN A 37 -6.81 5.06 15.15
N LEU A 38 -7.21 5.26 13.89
CA LEU A 38 -8.22 4.41 13.24
C LEU A 38 -7.74 2.96 13.13
N LEU A 39 -6.46 2.77 12.80
CA LEU A 39 -5.85 1.44 12.67
C LEU A 39 -5.44 0.85 14.03
N HIS A 40 -5.12 1.72 14.99
CA HIS A 40 -4.65 1.33 16.31
C HIS A 40 -5.36 2.16 17.40
N PRO A 41 -6.55 1.75 17.84
CA PRO A 41 -7.29 2.45 18.87
C PRO A 41 -6.53 2.44 20.22
N GLY A 42 -6.56 3.57 20.94
CA GLY A 42 -6.05 3.64 22.32
C GLY A 42 -4.53 3.78 22.49
N VAL A 43 -3.74 3.76 21.42
CA VAL A 43 -2.27 3.95 21.52
C VAL A 43 -1.85 5.42 21.35
N LYS A 44 -1.05 5.93 22.30
CA LYS A 44 -0.48 7.29 22.29
C LYS A 44 0.92 7.33 21.66
N TRP A 45 1.08 6.83 20.44
CA TRP A 45 2.41 6.75 19.77
C TRP A 45 2.58 7.78 18.65
N THR A 46 1.58 8.66 18.49
CA THR A 46 1.54 9.72 17.50
C THR A 46 2.14 11.01 18.06
N PRO A 47 3.23 11.53 17.46
CA PRO A 47 3.84 12.77 17.92
C PRO A 47 2.92 13.98 17.67
N GLU A 48 2.82 14.89 18.65
CA GLU A 48 1.94 16.10 18.62
C GLU A 48 2.43 17.13 17.61
N THR A 49 3.74 17.26 17.52
CA THR A 49 4.46 18.11 16.58
C THR A 49 5.39 17.25 15.73
N PRO A 50 5.86 17.76 14.58
CA PRO A 50 6.84 17.05 13.78
C PRO A 50 8.14 16.84 14.54
N ILE A 51 8.70 15.65 14.38
CA ILE A 51 9.97 15.23 14.96
C ILE A 51 10.98 14.96 13.85
N SER A 52 12.26 14.87 14.19
CA SER A 52 13.30 14.46 13.23
C SER A 52 13.04 13.04 12.76
N GLY A 53 13.05 12.79 11.45
CA GLY A 53 12.86 11.46 10.86
C GLY A 53 14.16 10.69 10.63
N ALA A 54 15.28 11.13 11.19
CA ALA A 54 16.59 10.49 11.01
C ALA A 54 16.67 9.07 11.61
N ASP A 55 15.72 8.72 12.48
CA ASP A 55 15.65 7.44 13.18
C ASP A 55 14.78 6.39 12.45
N LEU A 56 14.08 6.79 11.38
CA LEU A 56 13.24 5.93 10.56
C LEU A 56 14.10 5.05 9.63
N GLN A 57 13.71 3.78 9.51
CA GLN A 57 14.48 2.78 8.74
C GLN A 57 13.83 2.44 7.39
N VAL A 58 12.50 2.50 7.31
CA VAL A 58 11.72 2.12 6.13
C VAL A 58 11.27 3.37 5.38
N CYS A 59 10.71 4.32 6.11
CA CYS A 59 10.29 5.61 5.60
C CYS A 59 11.50 6.52 5.40
N GLN A 60 11.80 6.91 4.16
CA GLN A 60 12.82 7.91 3.87
C GLN A 60 12.30 9.33 4.10
N ALA A 61 12.32 9.78 5.35
CA ALA A 61 11.96 11.15 5.70
C ALA A 61 13.15 12.10 5.50
N LYS A 62 12.98 13.13 4.64
CA LYS A 62 13.96 14.22 4.49
C LYS A 62 13.58 15.36 5.46
N GLY A 63 14.15 15.34 6.66
CA GLY A 63 13.93 16.38 7.67
C GLY A 63 12.88 16.00 8.72
N LEU A 64 11.88 16.87 8.92
CA LEU A 64 10.84 16.67 9.93
C LEU A 64 9.71 15.77 9.42
N THR A 65 9.14 14.96 10.30
CA THR A 65 8.09 13.97 10.02
C THR A 65 7.12 13.82 11.19
N CYS A 66 5.92 13.33 10.90
CA CYS A 66 4.92 12.96 11.90
C CYS A 66 4.92 11.45 12.20
N CYS A 67 5.86 10.70 11.63
CA CYS A 67 6.06 9.29 11.91
C CYS A 67 7.17 9.12 12.95
N SER A 68 6.84 8.52 14.09
CA SER A 68 7.85 8.09 15.07
C SER A 68 8.36 6.70 14.72
N ARG A 69 9.58 6.35 15.13
CA ARG A 69 10.09 4.98 14.97
C ARG A 69 9.12 3.92 15.51
N LYS A 70 8.46 4.19 16.64
CA LYS A 70 7.45 3.28 17.21
C LYS A 70 6.20 3.15 16.34
N MET A 71 5.80 4.23 15.67
CA MET A 71 4.71 4.21 14.70
C MET A 71 5.12 3.39 13.46
N GLU A 72 6.34 3.61 12.95
CA GLU A 72 6.89 2.91 11.80
C GLU A 72 6.99 1.40 12.04
N GLU A 73 7.53 0.96 13.18
CA GLU A 73 7.64 -0.45 13.55
C GLU A 73 6.27 -1.15 13.54
N ARG A 74 5.22 -0.43 13.93
CA ARG A 74 3.85 -0.95 14.01
C ARG A 74 3.20 -1.04 12.65
N TYR A 75 3.37 0.00 11.83
CA TYR A 75 2.96 -0.07 10.43
C TYR A 75 3.68 -1.19 9.69
N LEU A 76 4.98 -1.38 9.94
CA LEU A 76 5.75 -2.46 9.32
C LEU A 76 5.21 -3.83 9.73
N THR A 77 4.88 -4.01 11.01
CA THR A 77 4.29 -5.27 11.51
C THR A 77 2.92 -5.52 10.89
N ALA A 78 2.04 -4.51 10.86
CA ALA A 78 0.72 -4.62 10.25
C ALA A 78 0.81 -4.93 8.75
N ALA A 79 1.66 -4.21 8.01
CA ALA A 79 1.88 -4.43 6.58
C ALA A 79 2.41 -5.84 6.28
N ARG A 80 3.32 -6.38 7.11
CA ARG A 80 3.79 -7.77 6.98
C ARG A 80 2.65 -8.77 7.22
N GLN A 81 1.86 -8.55 8.25
CA GLN A 81 0.74 -9.44 8.58
C GLN A 81 -0.34 -9.43 7.48
N ASP A 82 -0.66 -8.26 6.93
CA ASP A 82 -1.59 -8.10 5.80
C ASP A 82 -1.03 -8.77 4.54
N MET A 83 0.26 -8.53 4.29
CA MET A 83 1.19 -9.34 3.49
C MET A 83 0.85 -10.83 3.44
N GLU A 84 1.19 -11.45 4.57
CA GLU A 84 1.14 -12.89 4.79
C GLU A 84 -0.29 -13.42 4.74
N SER A 85 -1.24 -12.70 5.34
CA SER A 85 -2.67 -13.06 5.32
C SER A 85 -3.21 -13.10 3.90
N SER A 86 -2.91 -12.07 3.09
CA SER A 86 -3.34 -12.00 1.69
C SER A 86 -2.77 -13.14 0.87
N LEU A 87 -1.45 -13.41 1.02
CA LEU A 87 -0.78 -14.52 0.35
C LEU A 87 -1.39 -15.86 0.76
N GLN A 88 -1.60 -16.08 2.05
CA GLN A 88 -2.18 -17.31 2.58
C GLN A 88 -3.60 -17.54 2.06
N ALA A 89 -4.44 -16.49 2.01
CA ALA A 89 -5.79 -16.57 1.48
C ALA A 89 -5.79 -16.97 -0.01
N SER A 90 -4.97 -16.30 -0.84
CA SER A 90 -4.84 -16.66 -2.26
C SER A 90 -4.30 -18.08 -2.44
N SER A 91 -3.33 -18.49 -1.63
CA SER A 91 -2.77 -19.86 -1.67
C SER A 91 -3.80 -20.91 -1.29
N ALA A 92 -4.60 -20.66 -0.24
CA ALA A 92 -5.65 -21.57 0.20
C ALA A 92 -6.74 -21.74 -0.88
N GLN A 93 -7.16 -20.64 -1.51
CA GLN A 93 -8.11 -20.68 -2.62
C GLN A 93 -7.57 -21.48 -3.81
N LEU A 94 -6.31 -21.23 -4.20
CA LEU A 94 -5.68 -21.97 -5.28
C LEU A 94 -5.57 -23.47 -4.97
N LYS A 95 -5.15 -23.83 -3.75
CA LYS A 95 -5.08 -25.23 -3.30
C LYS A 95 -6.45 -25.91 -3.38
N LEU A 96 -7.51 -25.22 -2.98
CA LEU A 96 -8.87 -25.75 -3.06
C LEU A 96 -9.26 -26.05 -4.50
N LEU A 97 -9.00 -25.13 -5.44
CA LEU A 97 -9.28 -25.35 -6.87
C LEU A 97 -8.49 -26.53 -7.44
N ILE A 98 -7.21 -26.65 -7.08
CA ILE A 98 -6.37 -27.77 -7.51
C ILE A 98 -6.92 -29.11 -6.99
N ILE A 99 -7.23 -29.17 -5.69
CA ILE A 99 -7.79 -30.38 -5.05
C ILE A 99 -9.13 -30.74 -5.68
N GLN A 100 -10.00 -29.76 -5.92
CA GLN A 100 -11.30 -29.98 -6.54
C GLN A 100 -11.15 -30.53 -7.96
N ASN A 101 -10.28 -29.94 -8.79
CA ASN A 101 -10.02 -30.43 -10.13
C ASN A 101 -9.47 -31.85 -10.11
N ALA A 102 -8.50 -32.15 -9.22
CA ALA A 102 -7.96 -33.49 -9.05
C ALA A 102 -9.04 -34.52 -8.66
N ALA A 103 -9.92 -34.17 -7.73
CA ALA A 103 -11.04 -35.02 -7.33
C ALA A 103 -12.00 -35.31 -8.50
N ILE A 104 -12.31 -34.29 -9.32
CA ILE A 104 -13.15 -34.46 -10.52
C ILE A 104 -12.48 -35.42 -11.51
N PHE A 105 -11.18 -35.23 -11.79
CA PHE A 105 -10.44 -36.13 -12.68
C PHE A 105 -10.45 -37.57 -12.16
N GLN A 106 -10.27 -37.77 -10.85
CA GLN A 106 -10.29 -39.09 -10.24
C GLN A 106 -11.68 -39.76 -10.39
N VAL A 107 -12.76 -39.03 -10.11
CA VAL A 107 -14.14 -39.54 -10.27
C VAL A 107 -14.43 -39.92 -11.72
N LEU A 108 -14.06 -39.06 -12.67
CA LEU A 108 -14.24 -39.34 -14.09
C LEU A 108 -13.47 -40.58 -14.54
N SER A 109 -12.20 -40.69 -14.14
CA SER A 109 -11.37 -41.85 -14.46
C SER A 109 -11.97 -43.14 -13.91
N ASN A 110 -12.41 -43.14 -12.65
CA ASN A 110 -13.08 -44.29 -12.04
C ASN A 110 -14.38 -44.66 -12.76
N THR A 111 -15.14 -43.67 -13.21
CA THR A 111 -16.38 -43.87 -13.99
C THR A 111 -16.07 -44.52 -15.34
N ILE A 112 -15.08 -44.02 -16.07
CA ILE A 112 -14.66 -44.57 -17.37
C ILE A 112 -14.20 -46.02 -17.21
N ASN A 113 -13.39 -46.32 -16.19
CA ASN A 113 -12.93 -47.68 -15.91
C ASN A 113 -14.09 -48.64 -15.58
N SER A 114 -15.09 -48.16 -14.84
CA SER A 114 -16.28 -48.95 -14.50
C SER A 114 -17.10 -49.31 -15.75
N ILE A 115 -17.27 -48.35 -16.67
CA ILE A 115 -17.96 -48.59 -17.95
C ILE A 115 -17.16 -49.57 -18.82
N SER A 116 -15.84 -49.40 -18.91
CA SER A 116 -14.98 -50.29 -19.70
C SER A 116 -15.00 -51.74 -19.22
N ASN A 117 -15.28 -51.99 -17.94
CA ASN A 117 -15.31 -53.34 -17.37
C ASN A 117 -16.68 -54.03 -17.53
N ILE A 118 -17.68 -53.31 -18.04
CA ILE A 118 -19.02 -53.84 -18.36
C ILE A 118 -19.12 -54.27 -19.84
N GLY A 119 -18.27 -53.70 -20.71
CA GLY A 119 -18.23 -53.96 -22.16
C GLY A 119 -17.41 -55.17 -22.57
#